data_AF-A0A068YAP7-F1
#
_entry.id   AF-A0A068YAP7-F1
#
_cell.length_a   1.000
_cell.length_b   1.000
_cell.length_c   1.000
_cell.angle_alpha   90.00
_cell.angle_beta   90.00
_cell.angle_gamma   90.00
#
_symmetry.space_group_name_H-M   'P 1'
#
loop_
_entity.id
_entity.type
_entity.pdbx_description
1 polymer ?
#
loop_
_entity_poly.entity_id
_entity_poly.type
_entity_poly.pdbx_seq_one_letter_code
_entity_poly.pdbx_strand_id
1 'polypeptide(L)'
;MAAIVDALRYCFEVRETGSSESCRVCERAFDEDLIAINERWNSDTKLGREYYYVEHFNGKIAELLQKREEYDKKEAQRMEILRAKLLSVKDCDKQMVTRENIDKRLDEIMSSPPVQFNYSVSERGKTIHPESLSDLSSLHVLKKYSLHRIPSSQLLLWFIVLKILH
;
A
#
# COMPACT_ATOMS: atom_id res chain seq x y z
N MET A 1 -4.29 7.97 51.37
CA MET A 1 -5.03 6.85 51.99
C MET A 1 -5.58 7.21 53.37
N ALA A 2 -4.78 7.74 54.30
CA ALA A 2 -5.25 8.14 55.64
C ALA A 2 -6.42 9.16 55.61
N ALA A 3 -6.31 10.22 54.80
CA ALA A 3 -7.36 11.25 54.71
C ALA A 3 -8.72 10.73 54.18
N ILE A 4 -8.71 9.71 53.33
CA ILE A 4 -9.94 9.09 52.80
C ILE A 4 -10.59 8.25 53.90
N VAL A 5 -9.79 7.53 54.68
CA VAL A 5 -10.27 6.71 55.80
C VAL A 5 -10.84 7.60 56.91
N ASP A 6 -10.22 8.74 57.20
CA ASP A 6 -10.72 9.70 58.19
C ASP A 6 -12.02 10.39 57.74
N ALA A 7 -12.12 10.76 56.46
CA ALA A 7 -13.35 11.32 55.89
C ALA A 7 -14.51 10.31 55.94
N LEU A 8 -14.25 9.05 55.60
CA LEU A 8 -15.26 7.99 55.69
C LEU A 8 -15.65 7.74 57.15
N ARG A 9 -14.69 7.71 58.08
CA ARG A 9 -14.98 7.53 59.51
C ARG A 9 -15.85 8.67 60.06
N TYR A 10 -15.58 9.92 59.69
CA TYR A 10 -16.39 11.08 60.08
C TYR A 10 -17.83 11.00 59.52
N CYS A 11 -17.99 10.55 58.27
CA CYS A 11 -19.31 10.38 57.66
C CYS A 11 -20.13 9.22 58.27
N PHE A 12 -19.48 8.24 58.89
CA PHE A 12 -20.11 7.02 59.42
C PHE A 12 -20.00 6.88 60.94
N GLU A 13 -19.75 7.97 61.69
CA GLU A 13 -19.80 7.92 63.17
C GLU A 13 -21.22 7.59 63.67
N VAL A 14 -21.45 6.30 63.90
CA VAL A 14 -22.65 5.74 64.52
C VAL A 14 -22.64 6.12 66.00
N ARG A 15 -23.67 6.84 66.45
CA ARG A 15 -23.95 6.99 67.88
C ARG A 15 -24.47 5.66 68.42
N GLU A 16 -23.56 4.84 68.96
CA GLU A 16 -23.94 3.67 69.75
C GLU A 16 -24.42 4.12 71.13
N THR A 17 -25.69 4.51 71.22
CA THR A 17 -26.41 4.61 72.50
C THR A 17 -27.84 4.10 72.30
N GLY A 18 -28.02 2.83 72.64
CA GLY A 18 -29.24 2.26 73.24
C GLY A 18 -30.60 2.49 72.58
N SER A 19 -31.17 1.38 72.11
CA SER A 19 -32.59 1.12 71.80
C SER A 19 -33.06 1.44 70.39
N SER A 20 -33.92 0.53 69.91
CA SER A 20 -34.49 0.36 68.59
C SER A 20 -34.95 1.65 67.92
N GLU A 21 -34.27 2.06 66.85
CA GLU A 21 -34.85 2.87 65.79
C GLU A 21 -34.02 2.72 64.52
N SER A 22 -34.71 2.48 63.40
CA SER A 22 -34.21 2.50 62.02
C SER A 22 -32.88 3.24 61.88
N CYS A 23 -31.83 2.56 61.40
CA CYS A 23 -30.56 3.16 60.98
C CYS A 23 -30.83 4.15 59.83
N ARG A 24 -31.37 5.33 60.16
CA ARG A 24 -31.46 6.47 59.27
C ARG A 24 -30.06 7.04 59.22
N VAL A 25 -29.34 6.65 58.16
CA VAL A 25 -28.20 7.42 57.68
C VAL A 25 -28.74 8.81 57.38
N CYS A 26 -28.53 9.75 58.31
CA CYS A 26 -28.72 11.16 57.99
C CYS A 26 -27.63 11.51 56.98
N GLU A 27 -27.96 11.48 55.69
CA GLU A 27 -27.16 12.14 54.66
C GLU A 27 -27.01 13.60 55.09
N ARG A 28 -25.88 13.93 55.73
CA ARG A 28 -25.45 15.32 55.76
C ARG A 28 -25.22 15.68 54.31
N ALA A 29 -25.93 16.70 53.83
CA ALA A 29 -25.65 17.29 52.53
C ALA A 29 -24.13 17.44 52.41
N PHE A 30 -23.56 16.93 51.31
CA PHE A 30 -22.13 17.06 51.05
C PHE A 30 -21.72 18.52 51.23
N ASP A 31 -20.54 18.73 51.81
CA ASP A 31 -20.01 20.07 52.06
C ASP A 31 -20.02 20.88 50.75
N GLU A 32 -20.74 22.01 50.75
CA GLU A 32 -20.94 22.84 49.55
C GLU A 32 -19.60 23.28 48.95
N ASP A 33 -18.59 23.48 49.80
CA ASP A 33 -17.23 23.82 49.41
C ASP A 33 -16.56 22.68 48.61
N LEU A 34 -16.78 21.42 49.00
CA LEU A 34 -16.25 20.26 48.29
C LEU A 34 -16.95 20.05 46.95
N ILE A 35 -18.25 20.32 46.88
CA ILE A 35 -19.01 20.30 45.62
C ILE A 35 -18.44 21.36 44.67
N ALA A 36 -18.27 22.60 45.13
CA ALA A 36 -17.76 23.70 44.32
C ALA A 36 -16.33 23.42 43.79
N ILE A 37 -15.46 22.82 44.60
CA ILE A 37 -14.11 22.41 44.16
C ILE A 37 -14.20 21.35 43.06
N ASN A 38 -15.07 20.35 43.20
CA ASN A 38 -15.24 19.30 42.19
C ASN A 38 -15.84 19.85 40.90
N GLU A 39 -16.83 20.73 40.98
CA GLU A 39 -17.42 21.39 39.81
C GLU A 39 -16.40 22.23 39.04
N ARG A 40 -15.55 22.97 39.77
CA ARG A 40 -14.46 23.73 39.16
C ARG A 40 -13.46 22.81 38.46
N TRP A 41 -13.02 21.74 39.12
CA TRP A 41 -12.09 20.77 38.53
C TRP A 41 -12.68 20.09 37.29
N ASN A 42 -13.97 19.72 37.32
CA ASN A 42 -14.67 19.15 36.17
C ASN A 42 -14.76 20.14 35.01
N SER A 43 -15.00 21.42 35.31
CA SER A 43 -15.06 22.49 34.31
C SER A 43 -13.71 22.71 33.64
N ASP A 44 -12.63 22.82 34.42
CA ASP A 44 -11.27 22.98 33.92
C ASP A 44 -10.84 21.76 33.09
N THR A 45 -11.16 20.55 33.57
CA THR A 45 -10.87 19.30 32.86
C THR A 45 -11.67 19.18 31.55
N LYS A 46 -12.93 19.62 31.54
CA LYS A 46 -13.75 19.64 30.32
C LYS A 46 -13.12 20.57 29.28
N LEU A 47 -12.74 21.77 29.67
CA LEU A 47 -12.07 22.73 28.78
C LEU A 47 -10.77 22.14 28.21
N GLY A 48 -9.95 21.51 29.05
CA GLY A 48 -8.71 20.84 28.62
C GLY A 48 -8.96 19.70 27.61
N ARG A 49 -10.01 18.90 27.81
CA ARG A 49 -10.40 17.84 26.87
C ARG A 49 -10.86 18.42 25.53
N GLU A 50 -11.68 19.45 25.54
CA GLU A 50 -12.17 20.09 24.32
C GLU A 50 -11.01 20.65 23.49
N TYR A 51 -10.08 21.35 24.14
CA TYR A 51 -8.86 21.84 23.49
C TYR A 51 -8.04 20.71 22.86
N TYR A 52 -7.78 19.64 23.62
CA TYR A 52 -7.05 18.47 23.13
C TYR A 52 -7.73 17.84 21.91
N TYR A 53 -9.05 17.65 21.96
CA TYR A 53 -9.77 17.04 20.84
C TYR A 53 -9.69 17.90 19.58
N VAL A 54 -9.85 19.23 19.70
CA VAL A 54 -9.73 20.13 18.56
C VAL A 54 -8.34 20.04 17.94
N GLU A 55 -7.27 20.13 18.72
CA GLU A 55 -5.91 20.00 18.20
C GLU A 55 -5.64 18.63 17.57
N HIS A 56 -6.01 17.56 18.28
CA HIS A 56 -5.76 16.20 17.84
C HIS A 56 -6.50 15.88 16.53
N PHE A 57 -7.79 16.24 16.43
CA PHE A 57 -8.57 16.01 15.21
C PHE A 57 -8.09 16.88 14.06
N ASN A 58 -7.75 18.15 14.30
CA ASN A 58 -7.18 19.00 13.26
C ASN A 58 -5.85 18.44 12.72
N GLY A 59 -4.97 17.97 13.62
CA GLY A 59 -3.73 17.29 13.23
C GLY A 59 -3.99 16.05 12.39
N LYS A 60 -4.93 15.19 12.81
CA LYS A 60 -5.32 13.99 12.06
C LYS A 60 -5.92 14.29 10.70
N ILE A 61 -6.74 15.34 10.60
CA ILE A 61 -7.32 15.78 9.33
C ILE A 61 -6.22 16.26 8.40
N ALA A 62 -5.27 17.07 8.88
CA ALA A 62 -4.14 17.53 8.08
C ALA A 62 -3.27 16.37 7.56
N GLU A 63 -2.94 15.40 8.42
CA GLU A 63 -2.21 14.18 8.03
C GLU A 63 -2.95 13.40 6.93
N LEU A 64 -4.26 13.25 7.04
CA LEU A 64 -5.07 12.53 6.06
C LEU A 64 -5.15 13.28 4.73
N LEU A 65 -5.30 14.60 4.76
CA LEU A 65 -5.33 15.43 3.57
C LEU A 65 -3.99 15.36 2.82
N GLN A 66 -2.86 15.42 3.53
CA GLN A 66 -1.54 15.28 2.94
C GLN A 66 -1.38 13.90 2.27
N LYS A 67 -1.73 12.81 2.96
CA LYS A 67 -1.67 11.45 2.41
C LYS A 67 -2.53 11.31 1.16
N ARG A 68 -3.71 11.94 1.14
CA ARG A 68 -4.59 11.91 -0.02
C ARG A 68 -3.97 12.65 -1.21
N GLU A 69 -3.38 13.82 -0.98
CA GLU A 69 -2.69 14.57 -2.03
C GLU A 69 -1.53 13.77 -2.65
N GLU A 70 -0.74 13.09 -1.81
CA GLU A 70 0.34 12.22 -2.27
C GLU A 70 -0.18 11.03 -3.08
N TYR A 71 -1.30 10.44 -2.67
CA TYR A 71 -1.95 9.35 -3.40
C TYR A 71 -2.46 9.83 -4.77
N ASP A 72 -3.15 10.96 -4.81
CA ASP A 72 -3.72 11.52 -6.05
C ASP A 72 -2.60 11.84 -7.05
N LYS A 73 -1.45 12.36 -6.59
CA LYS A 73 -0.27 12.58 -7.44
C LYS A 73 0.28 11.28 -8.03
N LYS A 74 0.43 10.23 -7.21
CA LYS A 74 0.91 8.91 -7.67
C LYS A 74 -0.05 8.27 -8.65
N GLU A 75 -1.35 8.38 -8.38
CA GLU A 75 -2.38 7.81 -9.23
C GLU A 75 -2.45 8.54 -10.58
N ALA A 76 -2.33 9.86 -10.60
CA ALA A 76 -2.23 10.63 -11.83
C ALA A 76 -1.04 10.20 -12.69
N GLN A 77 0.15 10.00 -12.08
CA GLN A 77 1.33 9.50 -12.78
C GLN A 77 1.10 8.09 -13.33
N ARG A 78 0.49 7.19 -12.55
CA ARG A 78 0.17 5.82 -12.97
C ARG A 78 -0.78 5.82 -14.17
N MET A 79 -1.81 6.65 -14.12
CA MET A 79 -2.78 6.80 -15.20
C MET A 79 -2.13 7.32 -16.48
N GLU A 80 -1.19 8.25 -16.38
CA GLU A 80 -0.48 8.76 -17.55
C GLU A 80 0.44 7.70 -18.19
N ILE A 81 1.16 6.93 -17.36
CA ILE A 81 1.96 5.79 -17.85
C ILE A 81 1.06 4.75 -18.54
N LEU A 82 -0.11 4.46 -17.97
CA LEU A 82 -1.05 3.51 -18.57
C LEU A 82 -1.62 4.02 -19.90
N ARG A 83 -1.95 5.31 -19.99
CA ARG A 83 -2.37 5.94 -21.26
C ARG A 83 -1.28 5.87 -22.31
N ALA A 84 -0.04 6.21 -21.96
CA ALA A 84 1.10 6.11 -22.88
C ALA A 84 1.30 4.68 -23.38
N LYS A 85 1.21 3.68 -22.50
CA LYS A 85 1.26 2.25 -22.88
C LYS A 85 0.13 1.87 -23.82
N LEU A 86 -1.11 2.28 -23.52
CA LEU A 86 -2.26 1.97 -24.36
C LEU A 86 -2.11 2.59 -25.75
N LEU A 87 -1.64 3.85 -25.83
CA LEU A 87 -1.34 4.49 -27.10
C LEU A 87 -0.23 3.76 -27.88
N SER A 88 0.81 3.27 -27.20
CA SER A 88 1.89 2.52 -27.85
C SER A 88 1.42 1.19 -28.47
N VAL A 89 0.39 0.57 -27.89
CA VAL A 89 -0.16 -0.71 -28.37
C VAL A 89 -1.23 -0.50 -29.44
N LYS A 90 -1.92 0.64 -29.46
CA LYS A 90 -3.04 0.92 -30.38
C LYS A 90 -2.67 0.77 -31.86
N ASP A 91 -1.42 1.06 -32.22
CA ASP A 91 -0.93 0.89 -33.59
C ASP A 91 -0.40 -0.53 -33.88
N CYS A 92 -0.11 -1.33 -32.84
CA CYS A 92 0.28 -2.72 -32.95
C CYS A 92 -0.90 -3.64 -33.31
N ASP A 93 -2.15 -3.25 -33.01
CA ASP A 93 -3.34 -4.03 -33.37
C ASP A 93 -3.44 -4.30 -34.87
N LYS A 94 -2.97 -3.35 -35.71
CA LYS A 94 -2.92 -3.50 -37.18
C LYS A 94 -1.81 -4.45 -37.64
N GLN A 95 -0.83 -4.72 -36.79
CA GLN A 95 0.27 -5.63 -37.07
C GLN A 95 -0.04 -7.07 -36.62
N MET A 96 -1.03 -7.26 -35.75
CA MET A 96 -1.42 -8.58 -35.28
C MET A 96 -1.93 -9.47 -36.42
N VAL A 97 -1.57 -10.74 -36.35
CA VAL A 97 -2.07 -11.76 -37.24
C VAL A 97 -3.47 -12.17 -36.78
N THR A 98 -4.46 -11.99 -37.65
CA THR A 98 -5.85 -12.40 -37.45
C THR A 98 -6.21 -13.49 -38.45
N ARG A 99 -7.31 -14.21 -38.23
CA ARG A 99 -7.72 -15.31 -39.12
C ARG A 99 -7.84 -14.87 -40.59
N GLU A 100 -8.23 -13.62 -40.80
CA GLU A 100 -8.45 -13.02 -42.11
C GLU A 100 -7.15 -12.65 -42.85
N ASN A 101 -6.02 -12.50 -42.15
CA ASN A 101 -4.76 -12.05 -42.73
C ASN A 101 -3.60 -13.09 -42.71
N ILE A 102 -3.85 -14.30 -42.20
CA ILE A 102 -2.83 -15.37 -42.05
C ILE A 102 -2.11 -15.68 -43.36
N ASP A 103 -2.82 -15.95 -44.45
CA ASP A 103 -2.20 -16.40 -45.70
C ASP A 103 -1.28 -15.32 -46.28
N LYS A 104 -1.72 -14.05 -46.25
CA LYS A 104 -0.91 -12.90 -46.70
C LYS A 104 0.34 -12.71 -45.86
N ARG A 105 0.24 -12.92 -44.54
CA ARG A 105 1.39 -12.80 -43.62
C ARG A 105 2.37 -13.95 -43.80
N LEU A 106 1.91 -15.15 -44.10
CA LEU A 106 2.78 -16.28 -44.42
C LEU A 106 3.57 -16.02 -45.71
N ASP A 107 2.91 -15.53 -46.76
CA ASP A 107 3.60 -15.19 -48.02
C ASP A 107 4.65 -14.08 -47.82
N GLU A 108 4.33 -13.06 -47.02
CA GLU A 108 5.27 -12.00 -46.64
C GLU A 108 6.49 -12.56 -45.90
N ILE A 109 6.29 -13.44 -44.92
CA ILE A 109 7.39 -14.06 -44.16
C ILE A 109 8.29 -14.90 -45.08
N MET A 110 7.69 -15.71 -45.95
CA MET A 110 8.42 -16.61 -46.85
C MET A 110 9.19 -15.86 -47.95
N SER A 111 8.74 -14.65 -48.32
CA SER A 111 9.42 -13.78 -49.27
C SER A 111 10.41 -12.81 -48.63
N SER A 112 10.28 -12.55 -47.33
CA SER A 112 11.19 -11.69 -46.58
C SER A 112 12.54 -12.38 -46.30
N PRO A 113 13.65 -11.62 -46.24
CA PRO A 113 14.93 -12.17 -45.78
C PRO A 113 14.80 -12.63 -44.31
N PRO A 114 15.46 -13.75 -43.93
CA PRO A 114 15.43 -14.24 -42.55
C PRO A 114 15.86 -13.16 -41.54
N VAL A 115 15.06 -12.96 -40.50
CA VAL A 115 15.40 -12.01 -39.43
C VAL A 115 16.57 -12.57 -38.60
N GLN A 116 17.67 -11.83 -38.54
CA GLN A 116 18.88 -12.24 -37.81
C GLN A 116 18.89 -11.68 -36.40
N PHE A 117 18.72 -12.55 -35.41
CA PHE A 117 18.79 -12.19 -33.99
C PHE A 117 20.18 -12.41 -33.37
N ASN A 118 21.09 -13.04 -34.10
CA ASN A 118 22.45 -13.33 -33.61
C ASN A 118 23.29 -12.04 -33.61
N TYR A 119 23.86 -11.70 -32.47
CA TYR A 119 24.86 -10.64 -32.31
C TYR A 119 25.92 -11.08 -31.31
N SER A 120 27.12 -10.52 -31.44
CA SER A 120 28.19 -10.70 -30.46
C SER A 120 28.32 -9.46 -29.58
N VAL A 121 28.96 -9.60 -28.42
CA VAL A 121 29.21 -8.49 -27.50
C VAL A 121 30.72 -8.39 -27.29
N SER A 122 31.27 -7.22 -27.56
CA SER A 122 32.68 -6.90 -27.32
C SER A 122 33.00 -6.95 -25.82
N GLU A 123 34.27 -7.13 -25.46
CA GLU A 123 34.76 -7.02 -24.08
C GLU A 123 34.41 -5.68 -23.41
N ARG A 124 34.17 -4.63 -24.20
CA ARG A 124 33.71 -3.31 -23.71
C ARG A 124 32.18 -3.18 -23.62
N GLY A 125 31.43 -4.28 -23.79
CA GLY A 125 29.97 -4.29 -23.73
C GLY A 125 29.25 -3.76 -24.98
N LYS A 126 29.96 -3.52 -26.09
CA LYS A 126 29.34 -3.06 -27.35
C LYS A 126 28.76 -4.23 -28.14
N THR A 127 27.52 -4.10 -28.59
CA THR A 127 26.87 -5.05 -29.51
C THR A 127 27.45 -4.94 -30.91
N ILE A 128 27.82 -6.08 -31.49
CA ILE A 128 28.34 -6.20 -32.86
C ILE A 128 27.39 -7.12 -33.62
N HIS A 129 26.66 -6.54 -34.55
CA HIS A 129 25.78 -7.29 -35.45
C HIS A 129 26.59 -7.80 -36.65
N PRO A 130 26.44 -9.08 -37.04
CA PRO A 130 27.03 -9.60 -38.26
C PRO A 130 26.43 -8.89 -39.49
N GLU A 131 27.29 -8.42 -40.38
CA GLU A 131 26.91 -7.60 -41.54
C GLU A 131 26.32 -8.43 -42.70
N SER A 132 26.51 -9.75 -42.70
CA SER A 132 25.96 -10.65 -43.71
C SER A 132 25.82 -12.11 -43.24
N LEU A 133 24.87 -12.85 -43.83
CA LEU A 133 24.74 -14.31 -43.65
C LEU A 133 25.99 -15.08 -44.14
N SER A 134 26.80 -14.48 -45.02
CA SER A 134 28.07 -15.03 -45.54
C SER A 134 29.21 -15.05 -44.51
N ASP A 135 29.17 -14.20 -43.50
CA ASP A 135 30.21 -14.14 -42.45
C ASP A 135 30.04 -15.21 -41.36
N LEU A 136 28.91 -15.93 -41.34
CA LEU A 136 28.68 -17.06 -40.43
C LEU A 136 29.59 -18.25 -40.73
N SER A 137 30.08 -18.39 -41.96
CA SER A 137 31.07 -19.41 -42.37
C SER A 137 32.42 -19.19 -41.65
N SER A 138 32.78 -17.93 -41.42
CA SER A 138 34.08 -17.48 -40.90
C SER A 138 34.19 -17.59 -39.38
N LEU A 139 33.06 -17.73 -38.67
CA LEU A 139 32.97 -17.75 -37.21
C LEU A 139 33.13 -19.17 -36.60
N HIS A 140 33.97 -20.02 -37.21
CA HIS A 140 34.30 -21.35 -36.67
C HIS A 140 35.21 -21.32 -35.43
N VAL A 141 35.51 -20.15 -34.88
CA VAL A 141 36.25 -20.03 -33.62
C VAL A 141 35.54 -19.03 -32.71
N LEU A 142 34.60 -19.50 -31.89
CA LEU A 142 34.23 -18.80 -30.66
C LEU A 142 33.64 -19.79 -29.65
N LYS A 143 34.24 -19.78 -28.45
CA LYS A 143 33.94 -20.64 -27.30
C LYS A 143 32.43 -20.79 -27.09
N LYS A 144 31.97 -22.04 -27.04
CA LYS A 144 30.69 -22.44 -26.45
C LYS A 144 30.58 -21.87 -25.03
N TYR A 145 29.92 -20.74 -24.86
CA TYR A 145 29.21 -20.48 -23.62
C TYR A 145 27.83 -21.09 -23.79
N SER A 146 27.66 -22.25 -23.14
CA SER A 146 26.38 -22.91 -22.99
C SER A 146 25.47 -21.99 -22.18
N LEU A 147 24.72 -21.11 -22.85
CA LEU A 147 23.59 -20.45 -22.22
C LEU A 147 22.59 -21.55 -21.86
N HIS A 148 22.35 -21.72 -20.56
CA HIS A 148 21.45 -22.72 -20.03
C HIS A 148 20.13 -22.71 -20.80
N ARG A 149 19.84 -23.86 -21.41
CA ARG A 149 18.55 -24.25 -21.96
C ARG A 149 17.51 -24.02 -20.86
N ILE A 150 16.70 -22.96 -20.96
CA ILE A 150 15.52 -22.81 -20.12
C ILE A 150 14.65 -24.02 -20.45
N PRO A 151 14.42 -24.95 -19.50
CA PRO A 151 13.65 -26.15 -19.80
C PRO A 151 12.23 -25.74 -20.15
N SER A 152 11.68 -26.34 -21.20
CA SER A 152 10.37 -26.09 -21.79
C SER A 152 9.20 -26.14 -20.79
N SER A 153 9.43 -26.66 -19.58
CA SER A 153 8.50 -26.65 -18.46
C SER A 153 8.27 -25.26 -17.84
N GLN A 154 9.18 -24.28 -17.99
CA GLN A 154 8.97 -22.92 -17.46
C GLN A 154 8.11 -22.04 -18.37
N LEU A 155 8.12 -22.26 -19.69
CA LEU A 155 7.22 -21.59 -20.63
C LEU A 155 5.77 -22.05 -20.43
N LEU A 156 5.55 -23.32 -20.10
CA LEU A 156 4.23 -23.85 -19.76
C LEU A 156 3.71 -23.29 -18.43
N LEU A 157 4.56 -23.06 -17.43
CA LEU A 157 4.13 -22.40 -16.18
C LEU A 157 3.72 -20.94 -16.42
N TRP A 158 4.39 -20.22 -17.32
CA TRP A 158 4.01 -18.84 -17.67
C TRP A 158 2.65 -18.78 -18.37
N PHE A 159 2.35 -19.74 -19.25
CA PHE A 159 1.03 -19.85 -19.89
C PHE A 159 -0.10 -20.28 -18.93
N ILE A 160 0.20 -21.11 -17.92
CA ILE A 160 -0.80 -21.55 -16.93
C ILE A 160 -1.10 -20.42 -15.93
N VAL A 161 -0.10 -19.66 -15.47
CA VAL A 161 -0.32 -18.53 -14.57
C VAL A 161 -1.12 -17.40 -15.24
N LEU A 162 -0.95 -17.18 -16.55
CA LEU A 162 -1.72 -16.18 -17.29
C LEU A 162 -3.21 -16.55 -17.46
N LYS A 163 -3.56 -17.85 -17.38
CA LYS A 163 -4.93 -18.34 -17.52
C LYS A 163 -5.71 -18.44 -16.20
N ILE A 164 -5.04 -18.39 -15.05
CA ILE A 164 -5.68 -18.46 -13.72
C ILE A 164 -6.01 -17.05 -13.17
N LEU A 165 -5.46 -16.00 -13.77
CA LEU A 165 -5.65 -14.59 -13.37
C LEU A 165 -6.71 -13.83 -14.18
N HIS A 166 -7.52 -14.53 -14.99
CA HIS A 166 -8.58 -13.94 -15.80
C HIS A 166 -9.94 -14.62 -15.58
#